data_AF-A0A097QWI0-F1
#
_entry.id   AF-A0A097QWI0-F1
#
_cell.length_a   1.000
_cell.length_b   1.000
_cell.length_c   1.000
_cell.angle_alpha   90.00
_cell.angle_beta   90.00
_cell.angle_gamma   90.00
#
_symmetry.space_group_name_H-M   'P 1'
#
loop_
_entity.id
_entity.type
_entity.pdbx_description
1 polymer ?
#
loop_
_entity_poly.entity_id
_entity_poly.type
_entity_poly.pdbx_seq_one_letter_code
_entity_poly.pdbx_strand_id
1 'polypeptide(L)'
;MRAKLGYKDKLVEIAGSEVLVFDGKLYTALLEEVVRYYLHGSAVLPPAVREVSNDVVRFLLRTGDLETFVQSRIQYGESLSD
;
A
#
# COMPACT_ATOMS: atom_id res chain seq x y z
N MET A 1 6.50 -8.23 -1.66
CA MET A 1 6.60 -7.88 -3.10
C MET A 1 7.41 -6.60 -3.27
N ARG A 2 7.88 -6.32 -4.49
CA ARG A 2 8.44 -5.00 -4.84
C ARG A 2 7.89 -4.55 -6.19
N ALA A 3 7.27 -3.39 -6.24
CA ALA A 3 6.70 -2.83 -7.48
C ALA A 3 6.91 -1.32 -7.54
N LYS A 4 6.98 -0.77 -8.76
CA LYS A 4 7.11 0.68 -8.99
C LYS A 4 6.02 1.16 -9.94
N LEU A 5 5.38 2.27 -9.58
CA LEU A 5 4.42 2.98 -10.42
C LEU A 5 5.01 4.36 -10.75
N GLY A 6 5.27 4.59 -12.03
CA GLY A 6 5.79 5.87 -12.51
C GLY A 6 4.66 6.82 -12.85
N TYR A 7 4.75 8.05 -12.34
CA TYR A 7 3.91 9.18 -12.73
C TYR A 7 4.79 10.22 -13.44
N LYS A 8 4.17 11.27 -13.98
CA LYS A 8 4.90 12.33 -14.70
C LYS A 8 5.91 13.05 -13.80
N ASP A 9 5.55 13.25 -12.53
CA ASP A 9 6.25 14.09 -11.55
C ASP A 9 6.61 13.35 -10.25
N LYS A 10 6.08 12.15 -10.04
CA LYS A 10 6.31 11.33 -8.84
C LYS A 10 6.63 9.87 -9.17
N LEU A 11 7.31 9.21 -8.23
CA LEU A 11 7.55 7.78 -8.25
C LEU A 11 6.88 7.16 -7.03
N VAL A 12 6.14 6.07 -7.23
CA VAL A 12 5.61 5.27 -6.13
C VAL A 12 6.31 3.93 -6.11
N GLU A 13 6.77 3.51 -4.95
CA GLU A 13 7.35 2.19 -4.73
C GLU A 13 6.54 1.45 -3.66
N ILE A 14 6.08 0.25 -4.00
CA ILE A 14 5.50 -0.69 -3.04
C ILE A 14 6.66 -1.58 -2.59
N ALA A 15 7.07 -1.46 -1.33
CA ALA A 15 8.21 -2.16 -0.75
C ALA A 15 7.73 -3.02 0.42
N GLY A 16 7.44 -4.30 0.14
CA GLY A 16 6.93 -5.21 1.16
C GLY A 16 5.56 -4.77 1.69
N SER A 17 5.55 -4.25 2.92
CA SER A 17 4.36 -3.76 3.62
C SER A 17 4.23 -2.24 3.62
N GLU A 18 5.05 -1.52 2.86
CA GLU A 18 5.05 -0.06 2.79
C GLU A 18 4.81 0.46 1.37
N VAL A 19 4.20 1.65 1.30
CA VAL A 19 4.03 2.44 0.08
C VAL A 19 4.84 3.71 0.25
N LEU A 20 5.85 3.88 -0.60
CA LEU A 20 6.74 5.02 -0.65
C LEU A 20 6.35 5.90 -1.83
N VAL A 21 6.15 7.20 -1.60
CA VAL A 21 5.85 8.19 -2.64
C VAL A 21 6.95 9.24 -2.64
N PHE A 22 7.65 9.34 -3.77
CA PHE A 22 8.69 10.33 -4.02
C PHE A 22 8.08 11.46 -4.85
N ASP A 23 7.73 12.57 -4.20
CA ASP A 23 7.08 13.75 -4.78
C ASP A 23 7.75 15.02 -4.25
N GLY A 24 8.98 15.28 -4.74
CA GLY A 24 9.90 16.30 -4.19
C GLY A 24 10.41 16.04 -2.76
N LYS A 25 9.76 15.13 -2.04
CA LYS A 25 10.07 14.60 -0.71
C LYS A 25 9.62 13.14 -0.63
N LEU A 26 10.09 12.42 0.38
CA LEU A 26 9.63 11.07 0.67
C LEU A 26 8.39 11.13 1.59
N TYR A 27 7.31 10.52 1.15
CA TYR A 27 6.14 10.21 1.97
C TYR A 27 6.01 8.69 2.07
N THR A 28 5.63 8.18 3.24
CA THR A 28 5.44 6.75 3.46
C THR A 28 4.11 6.49 4.16
N ALA A 29 3.54 5.32 3.90
CA ALA A 29 2.50 4.73 4.70
C ALA A 29 2.56 3.21 4.66
N LEU A 30 1.98 2.56 5.67
CA LEU A 30 1.76 1.12 5.63
C LEU A 30 0.78 0.77 4.51
N LEU A 31 1.05 -0.29 3.78
CA LEU A 31 0.17 -0.80 2.74
C LEU A 31 -1.21 -1.17 3.30
N GLU A 32 -1.26 -1.65 4.54
CA GLU A 32 -2.51 -1.92 5.27
C GLU A 32 -3.37 -0.66 5.41
N GLU A 33 -2.77 0.47 5.76
CA GLU A 33 -3.45 1.76 5.88
C GLU A 33 -3.96 2.27 4.54
N VAL A 34 -3.18 2.03 3.47
CA VAL A 34 -3.58 2.37 2.09
C VAL A 34 -4.79 1.54 1.64
N VAL A 35 -4.78 0.24 1.92
CA VAL A 35 -5.92 -0.65 1.64
C VAL A 35 -7.14 -0.26 2.48
N ARG A 36 -6.95 0.02 3.78
CA ARG A 36 -8.03 0.45 4.67
C ARG A 36 -8.66 1.77 4.20
N TYR A 37 -7.85 2.73 3.79
CA TYR A 37 -8.31 3.99 3.21
C TYR A 37 -9.14 3.75 1.95
N TYR A 38 -8.67 2.88 1.05
CA TYR A 38 -9.40 2.56 -0.17
C TYR A 38 -10.77 1.93 0.10
N LEU A 39 -10.86 1.03 1.08
CA LEU A 39 -12.09 0.30 1.40
C LEU A 39 -13.09 1.13 2.23
N HIS A 40 -12.60 1.90 3.20
CA HIS A 40 -13.44 2.54 4.22
C HIS A 40 -13.43 4.07 4.16
N GLY A 41 -12.66 4.66 3.24
CA GLY A 41 -12.48 6.11 3.13
C GLY A 41 -11.80 6.77 4.33
N SER A 42 -11.27 5.98 5.27
CA SER A 42 -10.72 6.46 6.54
C SER A 42 -9.39 5.79 6.87
N ALA A 43 -8.34 6.60 6.97
CA ALA A 43 -7.00 6.23 7.46
C ALA A 43 -6.16 7.50 7.66
N VAL A 44 -5.14 7.41 8.51
CA VAL A 44 -4.18 8.52 8.71
C VAL A 44 -3.08 8.40 7.66
N LEU A 45 -3.38 8.89 6.45
CA LEU A 45 -2.42 8.90 5.34
C LEU A 45 -1.93 10.32 5.04
N PRO A 46 -0.64 10.50 4.71
CA PRO A 46 -0.16 11.74 4.09
C PRO A 46 -0.94 12.05 2.79
N PRO A 47 -1.20 13.33 2.46
CA PRO A 47 -1.93 13.70 1.24
C PRO A 47 -1.37 13.05 -0.04
N ALA A 48 -0.04 13.08 -0.23
CA ALA A 48 0.62 12.48 -1.38
C ALA A 48 0.38 10.97 -1.53
N VAL A 49 0.18 10.25 -0.41
CA VAL A 49 -0.15 8.81 -0.43
C VAL A 49 -1.63 8.60 -0.77
N ARG A 50 -2.54 9.45 -0.27
CA ARG A 50 -3.98 9.36 -0.59
C ARG A 50 -4.23 9.48 -2.08
N GLU A 51 -3.54 10.40 -2.74
CA GLU A 51 -3.67 10.65 -4.17
C GLU A 51 -3.37 9.40 -5.02
N VAL A 52 -2.42 8.57 -4.60
CA VAL A 52 -1.99 7.37 -5.34
C VAL A 52 -2.63 6.07 -4.83
N SER A 53 -3.42 6.15 -3.75
CA SER A 53 -3.96 4.96 -3.06
C SER A 53 -4.85 4.11 -3.97
N ASN A 54 -5.64 4.73 -4.84
CA ASN A 54 -6.50 4.02 -5.78
C ASN A 54 -5.69 3.19 -6.77
N ASP A 55 -4.65 3.79 -7.36
CA ASP A 55 -3.80 3.14 -8.36
C ASP A 55 -2.95 2.04 -7.74
N VAL A 56 -2.46 2.23 -6.51
CA VAL A 56 -1.77 1.18 -5.75
C VAL A 56 -2.68 -0.03 -5.56
N VAL A 57 -3.91 0.15 -5.05
CA VAL A 57 -4.81 -0.98 -4.80
C VAL A 57 -5.24 -1.66 -6.11
N ARG A 58 -5.53 -0.89 -7.16
CA ARG A 58 -5.84 -1.43 -8.49
C ARG A 58 -4.69 -2.23 -9.08
N PHE A 59 -3.45 -1.77 -8.90
CA PHE A 59 -2.27 -2.51 -9.31
C PHE A 59 -2.21 -3.87 -8.60
N LEU A 60 -2.38 -3.88 -7.28
CA LEU A 60 -2.34 -5.10 -6.47
C LEU A 60 -3.46 -6.10 -6.82
N LEU A 61 -4.66 -5.60 -7.12
CA LEU A 61 -5.77 -6.43 -7.60
C LEU A 61 -5.44 -7.07 -8.95
N ARG A 62 -4.83 -6.30 -9.87
CA ARG A 62 -4.45 -6.79 -11.20
C ARG A 62 -3.34 -7.85 -11.15
N THR A 63 -2.41 -7.73 -10.22
CA THR A 63 -1.28 -8.67 -10.09
C THR A 63 -1.59 -9.87 -9.19
N GLY A 64 -2.73 -9.87 -8.48
CA GLY A 64 -3.06 -10.90 -7.48
C GLY A 64 -2.29 -10.75 -6.16
N ASP A 65 -1.50 -9.69 -6.03
CA ASP A 65 -0.66 -9.46 -4.84
C ASP A 65 -1.48 -9.02 -3.61
N LEU A 66 -2.70 -8.52 -3.80
CA LEU A 66 -3.56 -8.12 -2.69
C LEU A 66 -3.98 -9.33 -1.84
N GLU A 67 -4.34 -10.45 -2.48
CA GLU A 67 -4.71 -11.68 -1.78
C GLU A 67 -3.53 -12.23 -0.97
N THR A 68 -2.34 -12.23 -1.57
CA THR A 68 -1.10 -12.65 -0.91
C THR A 68 -0.79 -11.78 0.31
N PHE A 69 -0.98 -10.46 0.19
CA PHE A 69 -0.80 -9.53 1.31
C PHE A 69 -1.77 -9.82 2.47
N VAL A 70 -3.06 -10.02 2.16
CA VAL A 70 -4.08 -10.31 3.19
C VAL A 70 -3.81 -11.64 3.89
N GLN A 71 -3.49 -12.70 3.13
CA GLN A 71 -3.16 -14.01 3.70
C GLN A 71 -1.92 -13.97 4.60
N SER A 72 -0.88 -13.23 4.19
CA SER A 72 0.33 -13.08 5.02
C SER A 72 0.02 -12.45 6.39
N ARG A 73 -0.89 -11.48 6.45
CA ARG A 73 -1.29 -10.84 7.71
C ARG A 73 -2.10 -11.76 8.62
N ILE A 74 -2.96 -12.59 8.07
CA ILE A 74 -3.75 -13.58 8.83
C ILE A 74 -2.83 -14.60 9.51
N GLN A 75 -1.83 -15.13 8.78
CA GLN A 75 -0.84 -16.08 9.32
C GLN A 75 -0.01 -15.51 10.49
N TYR A 76 0.30 -14.21 10.48
CA TYR A 76 1.01 -13.56 11.59
C TYR A 76 0.09 -13.27 12.80
N GLY A 77 -1.22 -13.09 12.59
CA GLY A 77 -2.18 -12.90 13.68
C GLY A 77 -2.45 -14.17 14.48
N GLU A 78 -2.50 -15.32 13.81
CA GLU A 78 -2.68 -16.62 14.48
C GLU A 78 -1.45 -17.05 15.30
N SER A 79 -0.23 -16.73 14.84
CA SER A 79 1.02 -17.14 15.50
C SER A 79 1.38 -16.35 16.77
N LEU A 80 0.61 -15.32 17.13
CA LEU A 80 0.74 -14.58 18.38
C LEU A 80 -0.33 -14.97 19.42
N SER A 81 -1.17 -15.97 19.10
CA SER A 81 -2.28 -16.42 19.96
C SER A 81 -2.00 -17.75 20.68
N ASP A 82 -0.77 -18.29 20.62
CA ASP A 82 -0.31 -19.49 21.33
C ASP A 82 0.73 -19.17 22.43
#